data_AF-A0A0Q5QRM4-F1
#
_entry.id   AF-A0A0Q5QRM4-F1
#
_cell.length_a   1.000
_cell.length_b   1.000
_cell.length_c   1.000
_cell.angle_alpha   90.00
_cell.angle_beta   90.00
_cell.angle_gamma   90.00
#
_symmetry.space_group_name_H-M   'P 1'
#
loop_
_entity.id
_entity.type
_entity.pdbx_description
1 polymer ?
#
loop_
_entity_poly.entity_id
_entity_poly.type
_entity_poly.pdbx_seq_one_letter_code
_entity_poly.pdbx_strand_id
1 'polypeptide(L)'
;MSDPVKRSFPPVVDIDTRLLVLGSLPGDRSLAEARYYAHPQNQFWRLISAAIDRDIAGLRYEDRLAALRTARVGLWDVVASAVRPGSTDAAIRDLVGNDLPGLIARLPNLRAIAFNGATAHRHGSRQLVAIGLPLIALPSSSPLHTIGLDAKLTAWRALRDHLGS
;
A
#
# COMPACT_ATOMS: atom_id res chain seq x y z
N MET A 1 5.19 -12.21 -29.13
CA MET A 1 4.19 -11.93 -28.09
C MET A 1 4.81 -10.99 -27.09
N SER A 2 4.20 -9.85 -26.78
CA SER A 2 4.73 -8.92 -25.77
C SER A 2 4.55 -9.50 -24.37
N ASP A 3 5.56 -9.37 -23.53
CA ASP A 3 5.49 -9.81 -22.14
C ASP A 3 4.37 -9.07 -21.38
N PRO A 4 3.63 -9.74 -20.49
CA PRO A 4 2.55 -9.12 -19.75
C PRO A 4 3.08 -8.02 -18.81
N VAL A 5 2.57 -6.80 -18.98
CA VAL A 5 2.88 -5.64 -18.13
C VAL A 5 1.88 -5.59 -16.98
N LYS A 6 2.40 -5.58 -15.75
CA LYS A 6 1.61 -5.29 -14.55
C LYS A 6 1.60 -3.78 -14.30
N ARG A 7 0.46 -3.22 -13.90
CA ARG A 7 0.30 -1.79 -13.61
C ARG A 7 -0.36 -1.58 -12.25
N SER A 8 0.06 -0.57 -11.50
CA SER A 8 -0.65 -0.17 -10.28
C SER A 8 -2.01 0.43 -10.60
N PHE A 9 -2.87 0.51 -9.59
CA PHE A 9 -4.13 1.26 -9.68
C PHE A 9 -3.90 2.76 -9.44
N PRO A 10 -4.90 3.61 -9.73
CA PRO A 10 -4.90 4.99 -9.28
C PRO A 10 -4.83 5.09 -7.74
N PRO A 11 -4.22 6.16 -7.19
CA PRO A 11 -4.19 6.37 -5.75
C PRO A 11 -5.61 6.55 -5.20
N VAL A 12 -5.90 5.88 -4.08
CA VAL A 12 -7.11 6.14 -3.29
C VAL A 12 -6.73 7.13 -2.22
N VAL A 13 -6.94 8.42 -2.48
CA VAL A 13 -6.59 9.51 -1.56
C VAL A 13 -7.69 10.57 -1.58
N ASP A 14 -7.65 11.44 -0.56
CA ASP A 14 -8.42 12.67 -0.44
C ASP A 14 -7.54 13.81 0.10
N ILE A 15 -7.97 15.06 -0.01
CA ILE A 15 -7.27 16.24 0.54
C ILE A 15 -7.02 16.12 2.04
N ASP A 16 -7.91 15.39 2.74
CA ASP A 16 -7.83 15.13 4.18
C ASP A 16 -6.95 13.95 4.56
N THR A 17 -6.30 13.29 3.60
CA THR A 17 -5.41 12.15 3.86
C THR A 17 -4.29 12.55 4.82
N ARG A 18 -4.19 11.84 5.95
CA ARG A 18 -3.15 12.01 6.96
C ARG A 18 -2.09 10.89 6.90
N LEU A 19 -2.49 9.69 6.49
CA LEU A 19 -1.58 8.56 6.36
C LEU A 19 -1.69 7.97 4.95
N LEU A 20 -0.56 7.88 4.24
CA LEU A 20 -0.51 7.19 2.95
C LEU A 20 0.15 5.82 3.12
N VAL A 21 -0.58 4.74 2.83
CA VAL A 21 -0.03 3.38 2.86
C VAL A 21 0.34 2.95 1.44
N LEU A 22 1.61 2.62 1.24
CA LEU A 22 2.19 2.28 -0.05
C LEU A 22 2.50 0.78 -0.14
N GLY A 23 1.83 0.11 -1.07
CA GLY A 23 2.19 -1.22 -1.55
C GLY A 23 3.41 -1.20 -2.47
N SER A 24 3.87 -2.38 -2.88
CA SER A 24 4.95 -2.49 -3.86
C SER A 24 4.40 -2.40 -5.28
N LEU A 25 3.73 -3.46 -5.72
CA LEU A 25 2.95 -3.54 -6.95
C LEU A 25 1.78 -4.51 -6.68
N PRO A 26 0.58 -4.28 -7.23
CA PRO A 26 -0.54 -5.20 -7.03
C PRO A 26 -0.23 -6.62 -7.53
N GLY A 27 -0.59 -7.61 -6.71
CA GLY A 27 -0.48 -9.02 -7.08
C GLY A 27 -1.50 -9.42 -8.15
N ASP A 28 -1.31 -10.61 -8.74
CA ASP A 28 -2.11 -11.07 -9.89
C ASP A 28 -3.62 -11.07 -9.62
N ARG A 29 -4.03 -11.52 -8.43
CA ARG A 29 -5.44 -11.50 -8.02
C ARG A 29 -6.00 -10.10 -7.85
N SER A 30 -5.21 -9.19 -7.30
CA SER A 30 -5.60 -7.78 -7.19
C SER A 30 -5.83 -7.17 -8.57
N LEU A 31 -4.91 -7.43 -9.52
CA LEU A 31 -5.02 -6.97 -10.90
C LEU A 31 -6.26 -7.54 -11.59
N ALA A 32 -6.49 -8.85 -11.46
CA ALA A 32 -7.64 -9.52 -12.05
C ALA A 32 -8.99 -8.99 -11.51
N GLU A 33 -9.05 -8.65 -10.23
CA GLU A 33 -10.27 -8.12 -9.60
C GLU A 33 -10.36 -6.58 -9.64
N ALA A 34 -9.34 -5.88 -10.18
CA ALA A 34 -9.19 -4.42 -10.12
C ALA A 34 -9.35 -3.84 -8.71
N ARG A 35 -8.80 -4.55 -7.71
CA ARG A 35 -8.98 -4.24 -6.29
C ARG A 35 -7.66 -4.29 -5.53
N TYR A 36 -7.42 -3.29 -4.69
CA TYR A 36 -6.35 -3.35 -3.71
C TYR A 36 -6.52 -4.54 -2.77
N TYR A 37 -5.43 -5.28 -2.54
CA TYR A 37 -5.36 -6.38 -1.57
C TYR A 37 -6.52 -7.40 -1.70
N ALA A 38 -6.83 -7.83 -2.93
CA ALA A 38 -7.97 -8.69 -3.22
C ALA A 38 -7.74 -10.17 -2.83
N HIS A 39 -6.48 -10.58 -2.67
CA HIS A 39 -6.17 -11.95 -2.33
C HIS A 39 -6.74 -12.32 -0.95
N PRO A 40 -7.54 -13.40 -0.80
CA PRO A 40 -8.25 -13.72 0.45
C PRO A 40 -7.34 -13.90 1.67
N GLN A 41 -6.13 -14.41 1.45
CA GLN A 41 -5.11 -14.58 2.49
C GLN A 41 -4.28 -13.31 2.75
N ASN A 42 -4.50 -12.21 2.01
CA ASN A 42 -3.84 -10.95 2.30
C ASN A 42 -4.42 -10.36 3.59
N GLN A 43 -3.55 -10.04 4.52
CA GLN A 43 -3.94 -9.62 5.87
C GLN A 43 -4.20 -8.11 5.96
N PHE A 44 -4.06 -7.36 4.86
CA PHE A 44 -4.10 -5.88 4.85
C PHE A 44 -5.33 -5.34 5.56
N TRP A 45 -6.53 -5.80 5.16
CA TRP A 45 -7.78 -5.28 5.70
C TRP A 45 -7.93 -5.52 7.20
N ARG A 46 -7.43 -6.65 7.71
CA ARG A 46 -7.43 -6.97 9.15
C ARG A 46 -6.41 -6.11 9.90
N LEU A 47 -5.24 -5.88 9.31
CA LEU A 47 -4.17 -5.08 9.91
C LEU A 47 -4.52 -3.59 9.98
N ILE A 48 -5.00 -3.02 8.88
CA ILE A 48 -5.39 -1.60 8.84
C ILE A 48 -6.62 -1.34 9.71
N SER A 49 -7.53 -2.31 9.86
CA SER A 49 -8.65 -2.21 10.80
C SER A 49 -8.19 -1.92 12.23
N ALA A 50 -7.08 -2.52 12.65
CA ALA A 50 -6.51 -2.28 13.98
C ALA A 50 -5.88 -0.87 14.10
N ALA A 51 -5.28 -0.36 13.02
CA ALA A 51 -4.73 0.99 12.98
C ALA A 51 -5.82 2.06 13.14
N ILE A 52 -6.93 1.91 12.41
CA ILE A 52 -8.05 2.87 12.39
C ILE A 52 -9.09 2.63 13.48
N ASP A 53 -8.89 1.63 14.33
CA ASP A 53 -9.81 1.22 15.41
C ASP A 53 -11.23 0.88 14.95
N ARG A 54 -11.36 0.28 13.76
CA ARG A 54 -12.64 -0.07 13.16
C ARG A 54 -12.48 -1.33 12.32
N ASP A 55 -13.31 -2.34 12.57
CA ASP A 55 -13.33 -3.54 11.73
C ASP A 55 -13.95 -3.22 10.36
N ILE A 56 -13.11 -3.21 9.34
CA ILE A 56 -13.51 -3.05 7.95
C ILE A 56 -13.27 -4.33 7.13
N ALA A 57 -12.68 -5.37 7.72
CA ALA A 57 -12.30 -6.57 6.98
C ALA A 57 -13.53 -7.32 6.45
N GLY A 58 -14.66 -7.28 7.15
CA GLY A 58 -15.92 -7.88 6.69
C GLY A 58 -16.69 -7.09 5.63
N LEU A 59 -16.32 -5.83 5.37
CA LEU A 59 -17.06 -4.95 4.48
C LEU A 59 -16.83 -5.29 2.99
N ARG A 60 -17.75 -4.85 2.13
CA ARG A 60 -17.53 -4.88 0.67
C ARG A 60 -16.41 -3.92 0.30
N TYR A 61 -15.74 -4.16 -0.83
CA TYR A 61 -14.56 -3.39 -1.23
C TYR A 61 -14.76 -1.87 -1.23
N GLU A 62 -15.86 -1.38 -1.82
CA GLU A 62 -16.13 0.07 -1.84
C GLU A 62 -16.36 0.64 -0.43
N ASP A 63 -17.03 -0.12 0.44
CA ASP A 63 -17.28 0.28 1.81
C ASP A 63 -15.97 0.29 2.64
N ARG A 64 -15.00 -0.58 2.30
CA ARG A 64 -13.65 -0.53 2.87
C ARG A 64 -12.92 0.74 2.45
N LEU A 65 -12.96 1.11 1.17
CA LEU A 65 -12.32 2.34 0.69
C LEU A 65 -12.96 3.59 1.30
N ALA A 66 -14.29 3.61 1.42
CA ALA A 66 -15.00 4.69 2.09
C ALA A 66 -14.57 4.81 3.57
N ALA A 67 -14.50 3.69 4.29
CA ALA A 67 -14.05 3.68 5.68
C ALA A 67 -12.60 4.16 5.84
N LEU A 68 -11.70 3.80 4.91
CA LEU A 68 -10.33 4.33 4.90
C LEU A 68 -10.30 5.84 4.67
N ARG A 69 -11.08 6.37 3.72
CA ARG A 69 -11.20 7.81 3.50
C ARG A 69 -11.70 8.55 4.75
N THR A 70 -12.75 8.04 5.40
CA THR A 70 -13.24 8.59 6.68
C THR A 70 -12.15 8.58 7.75
N ALA A 71 -11.35 7.51 7.80
CA ALA A 71 -10.20 7.40 8.69
C ALA A 71 -8.96 8.18 8.22
N ARG A 72 -9.06 8.94 7.12
CA ARG A 72 -7.97 9.75 6.53
C ARG A 72 -6.76 8.91 6.10
N VAL A 73 -7.00 7.66 5.72
CA VAL A 73 -6.01 6.73 5.18
C VAL A 73 -6.13 6.69 3.67
N GLY A 74 -5.02 6.95 2.99
CA GLY A 74 -4.87 6.78 1.55
C GLY A 74 -4.11 5.50 1.19
N LEU A 75 -4.34 4.98 0.00
CA LEU A 75 -3.64 3.82 -0.57
C LEU A 75 -3.00 4.16 -1.91
N TRP A 76 -1.80 3.66 -2.13
CA TRP A 76 -1.23 3.57 -3.47
C TRP A 76 -0.12 2.50 -3.54
N ASP A 77 0.64 2.48 -4.61
CA ASP A 77 1.79 1.59 -4.81
C ASP A 77 3.03 2.41 -5.22
N VAL A 78 4.22 1.94 -4.86
CA VAL A 78 5.48 2.62 -5.26
C VAL A 78 5.86 2.34 -6.72
N VAL A 79 5.43 1.20 -7.28
CA VAL A 79 5.73 0.81 -8.66
C VAL A 79 4.50 1.07 -9.53
N ALA A 80 4.66 1.95 -10.54
CA ALA A 80 3.64 2.25 -11.53
C ALA A 80 3.42 1.07 -12.49
N SER A 81 4.51 0.47 -12.97
CA SER A 81 4.46 -0.69 -13.83
C SER A 81 5.73 -1.53 -13.76
N ALA A 82 5.59 -2.81 -14.08
CA ALA A 82 6.73 -3.71 -14.26
C ALA A 82 6.39 -4.81 -15.26
N VAL A 83 7.40 -5.27 -15.99
CA VAL A 83 7.28 -6.40 -16.92
C VAL A 83 7.60 -7.69 -16.18
N ARG A 84 6.74 -8.70 -16.33
CA ARG A 84 7.03 -10.06 -15.87
C ARG A 84 7.10 -10.98 -17.09
N PRO A 85 8.30 -11.34 -17.57
CA PRO A 85 8.42 -12.24 -18.72
C PRO A 85 7.86 -13.63 -18.40
N GLY A 86 7.37 -14.31 -19.44
CA GLY A 86 6.80 -15.65 -19.32
C GLY A 86 7.81 -16.73 -18.89
N SER A 87 7.40 -17.53 -17.91
CA SER A 87 7.78 -18.93 -17.60
C SER A 87 9.24 -19.36 -17.29
N THR A 88 10.28 -18.55 -17.39
CA THR A 88 11.63 -18.99 -16.93
C THR A 88 12.40 -17.84 -16.30
N ASP A 89 12.63 -17.94 -14.99
CA ASP A 89 13.62 -17.23 -14.14
C ASP A 89 14.00 -15.75 -14.42
N ALA A 90 13.18 -15.02 -15.17
CA ALA A 90 13.46 -13.63 -15.47
C ALA A 90 13.00 -12.76 -14.30
N ALA A 91 13.98 -12.21 -13.58
CA ALA A 91 13.79 -11.13 -12.61
C ALA A 91 12.87 -10.05 -13.18
N ILE A 92 12.08 -9.40 -12.32
CA ILE A 92 11.25 -8.25 -12.69
C ILE A 92 12.12 -7.23 -13.46
N ARG A 93 11.77 -6.96 -14.73
CA ARG A 93 12.45 -5.96 -15.58
C ARG A 93 11.56 -4.74 -15.76
N ASP A 94 12.19 -3.63 -16.15
CA ASP A 94 11.51 -2.37 -16.49
C ASP A 94 10.57 -1.85 -15.39
N LEU A 95 11.08 -1.85 -14.16
CA LEU A 95 10.38 -1.26 -13.01
C LEU A 95 10.31 0.25 -13.18
N VAL A 96 9.10 0.76 -13.40
CA VAL A 96 8.79 2.19 -13.43
C VAL A 96 8.14 2.57 -12.12
N GLY A 97 8.70 3.56 -11.42
CA GLY A 97 8.14 4.08 -10.18
C GLY A 97 6.95 5.01 -10.42
N ASN A 98 5.99 5.04 -9.49
CA ASN A 98 4.99 6.10 -9.45
C ASN A 98 5.64 7.41 -8.99
N ASP A 99 5.10 8.56 -9.43
CA ASP A 99 5.50 9.89 -8.97
C ASP A 99 4.94 10.15 -7.57
N LEU A 100 5.64 9.62 -6.55
CA LEU A 100 5.26 9.82 -5.16
C LEU A 100 5.38 11.29 -4.74
N PRO A 101 6.47 12.04 -5.06
CA PRO A 101 6.57 13.46 -4.72
C PRO A 101 5.42 14.30 -5.29
N GLY A 102 5.05 14.09 -6.56
CA GLY A 102 3.96 14.82 -7.19
C GLY A 102 2.59 14.53 -6.57
N LEU A 103 2.34 13.30 -6.13
CA LEU A 103 1.12 13.00 -5.35
C LEU A 103 1.16 13.68 -3.98
N ILE A 104 2.26 13.55 -3.25
CA ILE A 104 2.38 14.05 -1.87
C ILE A 104 2.25 15.58 -1.82
N ALA A 105 2.78 16.29 -2.80
CA ALA A 105 2.63 17.74 -2.91
C ALA A 105 1.15 18.21 -2.96
N ARG A 106 0.22 17.31 -3.31
CA ARG A 106 -1.23 17.57 -3.36
C ARG A 106 -1.98 17.12 -2.10
N LEU A 107 -1.29 16.60 -1.09
CA LEU A 107 -1.87 16.10 0.16
C LEU A 107 -1.41 16.98 1.33
N PRO A 108 -2.01 18.18 1.52
CA PRO A 108 -1.53 19.16 2.49
C PRO A 108 -1.66 18.69 3.95
N ASN A 109 -2.56 17.72 4.21
CA ASN A 109 -2.79 17.16 5.53
C ASN A 109 -1.95 15.90 5.81
N LEU A 110 -1.07 15.49 4.90
CA LEU A 110 -0.29 14.26 5.04
C LEU A 110 0.70 14.38 6.22
N ARG A 111 0.67 13.39 7.11
CA ARG A 111 1.47 13.34 8.34
C ARG A 111 2.48 12.19 8.34
N ALA A 112 2.23 11.12 7.60
CA ALA A 112 3.15 10.00 7.51
C ALA A 112 2.93 9.17 6.24
N ILE A 113 3.96 8.42 5.88
CA ILE A 113 3.96 7.48 4.76
C ILE A 113 4.41 6.12 5.28
N ALA A 114 3.57 5.10 5.11
CA ALA A 114 3.86 3.75 5.57
C ALA A 114 4.03 2.79 4.40
N PHE A 115 5.13 2.05 4.39
CA PHE A 115 5.48 1.10 3.33
C PHE A 115 5.13 -0.32 3.76
N ASN A 116 4.20 -0.94 3.03
CA ASN A 116 3.75 -2.31 3.26
C ASN A 116 4.79 -3.32 2.72
N GLY A 117 5.82 -3.60 3.52
CA GLY A 117 6.88 -4.55 3.22
C GLY A 117 8.18 -3.94 2.70
N ALA A 118 9.27 -4.70 2.82
CA ALA A 118 10.62 -4.26 2.48
C ALA A 118 10.79 -3.82 1.02
N THR A 119 10.09 -4.46 0.08
CA THR A 119 10.11 -4.06 -1.33
C THR A 119 9.53 -2.67 -1.52
N ALA A 120 8.35 -2.38 -0.95
CA ALA A 120 7.75 -1.06 -1.02
C ALA A 120 8.69 0.01 -0.42
N HIS A 121 9.24 -0.28 0.77
CA HIS A 121 10.16 0.62 1.46
C HIS A 121 11.41 0.91 0.61
N ARG A 122 12.07 -0.13 0.09
CA ARG A 122 13.31 0.01 -0.71
C ARG A 122 13.13 0.87 -1.96
N HIS A 123 12.01 0.73 -2.66
CA HIS A 123 11.76 1.45 -3.92
C HIS A 123 11.18 2.85 -3.69
N GLY A 124 10.35 3.04 -2.65
CA GLY A 124 9.70 4.31 -2.38
C GLY A 124 10.53 5.30 -1.56
N SER A 125 11.27 4.84 -0.54
CA SER A 125 11.96 5.76 0.39
C SER A 125 13.02 6.63 -0.28
N ARG A 126 13.68 6.10 -1.33
CA ARG A 126 14.68 6.85 -2.12
C ARG A 126 14.11 8.11 -2.78
N GLN A 127 12.83 8.10 -3.13
CA GLN A 127 12.16 9.26 -3.75
C GLN A 127 11.77 10.32 -2.70
N LEU A 128 11.76 9.97 -1.42
CA LEU A 128 11.11 10.73 -0.35
C LEU A 128 12.09 11.25 0.71
N VAL A 129 13.39 11.18 0.47
CA VAL A 129 14.43 11.59 1.43
C VAL A 129 14.27 13.04 1.91
N ALA A 130 13.80 13.93 1.03
CA ALA A 130 13.66 15.36 1.33
C ALA A 130 12.24 15.79 1.74
N ILE A 131 11.29 14.86 1.89
CA ILE A 131 9.87 15.20 2.10
C ILE A 131 9.59 15.71 3.54
N GLY A 132 10.50 15.46 4.50
CA GLY A 132 10.36 15.89 5.89
C GLY A 132 9.24 15.20 6.68
N LEU A 133 8.64 14.13 6.15
CA LEU A 133 7.60 13.33 6.81
C LEU A 133 8.16 12.01 7.34
N PRO A 134 7.60 11.47 8.44
CA PRO A 134 7.85 10.10 8.88
C PRO A 134 7.65 9.07 7.77
N LEU A 135 8.69 8.26 7.53
CA LEU A 135 8.68 7.12 6.63
C LEU A 135 8.72 5.82 7.45
N ILE A 136 7.61 5.06 7.43
CA ILE A 136 7.40 3.92 8.32
C ILE A 136 7.53 2.62 7.53
N ALA A 137 8.42 1.71 7.95
CA ALA A 137 8.52 0.39 7.36
C ALA A 137 7.61 -0.61 8.11
N LEU A 138 6.66 -1.22 7.40
CA LEU A 138 5.75 -2.22 7.96
C LEU A 138 6.12 -3.63 7.52
N PRO A 139 5.84 -4.66 8.35
CA PRO A 139 5.84 -6.04 7.89
C PRO A 139 4.76 -6.21 6.82
N SER A 140 5.08 -6.99 5.78
CA SER A 140 4.18 -7.11 4.62
C SER A 140 2.87 -7.82 4.97
N SER A 141 1.75 -7.29 4.47
CA SER A 141 0.44 -7.93 4.58
C SER A 141 0.23 -9.10 3.61
N SER A 142 1.17 -9.31 2.68
CA SER A 142 1.10 -10.35 1.65
C SER A 142 1.08 -11.76 2.26
N PRO A 143 0.36 -12.73 1.66
CA PRO A 143 0.43 -14.14 2.06
C PRO A 143 1.83 -14.74 1.91
N LEU A 144 2.68 -14.18 1.03
CA LEU A 144 4.07 -14.63 0.88
C LEU A 144 4.95 -14.28 2.10
N HIS A 145 4.49 -13.35 2.94
CA HIS A 145 5.14 -13.04 4.21
C HIS A 145 4.47 -13.84 5.32
N THR A 146 5.02 -15.03 5.57
CA THR A 146 4.42 -16.14 6.31
C THR A 146 4.24 -15.93 7.81
N ILE A 147 4.69 -14.80 8.37
CA ILE A 147 4.45 -14.50 9.78
C ILE A 147 2.95 -14.25 10.01
N GLY A 148 2.45 -14.69 11.17
CA GLY A 148 1.04 -14.57 11.56
C GLY A 148 0.57 -13.12 11.71
N LEU A 149 -0.75 -12.92 11.76
CA LEU A 149 -1.37 -11.60 11.93
C LEU A 149 -0.86 -10.91 13.21
N ASP A 150 -0.80 -11.63 14.33
CA ASP A 150 -0.47 -11.07 15.64
C ASP A 150 0.94 -10.49 15.69
N ALA A 151 1.89 -11.13 15.01
CA ALA A 151 3.26 -10.64 14.89
C ALA A 151 3.35 -9.30 14.12
N LYS A 152 2.36 -9.00 13.28
CA LYS A 152 2.29 -7.76 12.49
C LYS A 152 1.49 -6.67 13.21
N LEU A 153 0.52 -7.05 14.05
CA LEU A 153 -0.46 -6.12 14.62
C LEU A 153 0.17 -4.95 15.36
N THR A 154 1.23 -5.17 16.14
CA THR A 154 1.88 -4.10 16.90
C THR A 154 2.39 -2.97 15.98
N ALA A 155 3.10 -3.32 14.91
CA ALA A 155 3.64 -2.33 13.96
C ALA A 155 2.51 -1.59 13.21
N TRP A 156 1.45 -2.30 12.85
CA TRP A 156 0.31 -1.70 12.14
C TRP A 156 -0.55 -0.83 13.06
N ARG A 157 -0.74 -1.20 14.33
CA ARG A 157 -1.48 -0.39 15.32
C ARG A 157 -0.80 0.95 15.59
N ALA A 158 0.53 0.99 15.61
CA ALA A 158 1.29 2.22 15.83
C ALA A 158 1.01 3.30 14.77
N LEU A 159 0.47 2.94 13.60
CA LEU A 159 0.04 3.92 12.60
C LEU A 159 -1.04 4.89 13.10
N ARG A 160 -1.79 4.50 14.15
CA ARG A 160 -2.82 5.33 14.79
C ARG A 160 -2.30 6.70 15.22
N ASP A 161 -1.04 6.77 15.65
CA ASP A 161 -0.40 8.00 16.14
C ASP A 161 -0.34 9.08 15.04
N HIS A 162 -0.41 8.68 13.77
CA HIS A 162 -0.39 9.58 12.62
C HIS A 162 -1.78 9.97 12.10
N LEU A 163 -2.84 9.27 12.54
CA LEU A 163 -4.21 9.56 12.13
C LEU A 163 -4.82 10.72 12.94
N GLY A 164 -4.25 11.02 14.12
CA GLY A 164 -4.72 12.06 15.04
C GLY A 164 -6.08 11.74 15.68
N SER A 165 -6.38 12.45 16.76
CA SER A 165 -7.76 12.60 17.25
C SER A 165 -8.59 13.51 16.34
#